data_AF-A0A523BWN1-F1
#
_entry.id   AF-A0A523BWN1-F1
#
_cell.length_a   1.000
_cell.length_b   1.000
_cell.length_c   1.000
_cell.angle_alpha   90.00
_cell.angle_beta   90.00
_cell.angle_gamma   90.00
#
_symmetry.space_group_name_H-M   'P 1'
#
loop_
_entity.id
_entity.type
_entity.pdbx_description
1 polymer ?
#
loop_
_entity_poly.entity_id
_entity_poly.type
_entity_poly.pdbx_seq_one_letter_code
_entity_poly.pdbx_strand_id
1 'polypeptide(L)'
;MTGAGKRTWSRMGRERDEDSLTWNVFRYLERNGLLDKLGDLLKRNNPALPGLGFSEKVVYWSVDLERMATWESLQKARNQIGEGTKGSEPDIVVVFQGAVVLIEVKFDSASVTPAPSPIPSYYRDERGVFKKDLQSTAGVNSIGYELMRFFLLGEALKEQLRKPLAVISLTQDSLDADLARRVNEAVHLDVARCYARLTWGEVYKFIDASMTRISPRNGKASIDGSNCHFLFLWFLIRYLITFPLQSSLAPGGVELPARELEADVERKFDLSLRSSLTPPVLLRFCSTYPQYK
;
A
#
# COMPACT_ATOMS: atom_id res chain seq x y z
N MET A 1 -11.82 -7.68 22.07
CA MET A 1 -10.93 -6.99 21.11
C MET A 1 -10.20 -5.87 21.84
N THR A 2 -8.86 -5.89 21.78
CA THR A 2 -8.02 -4.78 22.26
C THR A 2 -8.36 -3.49 21.49
N GLY A 3 -8.02 -2.32 22.05
CA GLY A 3 -8.28 -1.03 21.39
C GLY A 3 -7.61 -0.88 20.01
N ALA A 4 -6.52 -1.61 19.76
CA ALA A 4 -5.81 -1.63 18.48
C ALA A 4 -6.64 -2.27 17.36
N GLY A 5 -7.19 -3.47 17.60
CA GLY A 5 -8.02 -4.15 16.60
C GLY A 5 -9.25 -3.34 16.19
N LYS A 6 -9.91 -2.67 17.14
CA LYS A 6 -11.09 -1.82 16.84
C LYS A 6 -10.76 -0.67 15.88
N ARG A 7 -9.56 -0.08 15.96
CA ARG A 7 -9.16 1.03 15.09
C ARG A 7 -8.92 0.56 13.65
N THR A 8 -8.27 -0.58 13.45
CA THR A 8 -8.09 -1.20 12.13
C THR A 8 -9.42 -1.48 11.44
N TRP A 9 -10.40 -2.03 12.16
CA TRP A 9 -11.72 -2.28 11.58
C TRP A 9 -12.50 -0.99 11.30
N SER A 10 -12.32 0.07 12.10
CA SER A 10 -12.95 1.37 11.82
C SER A 10 -12.44 2.03 10.53
N ARG A 11 -11.18 1.78 10.14
CA ARG A 11 -10.58 2.30 8.89
C ARG A 11 -11.17 1.65 7.64
N MET A 12 -11.54 0.38 7.73
CA MET A 12 -12.24 -0.34 6.65
C MET A 12 -13.72 0.06 6.48
N GLY A 13 -14.24 0.96 7.31
CA GLY A 13 -15.64 1.42 7.23
C GLY A 13 -15.93 2.38 6.08
N ARG A 14 -14.91 2.82 5.34
CA ARG A 14 -15.03 3.74 4.20
C ARG A 14 -14.60 3.00 2.93
N GLU A 15 -15.55 2.62 2.09
CA GLU A 15 -15.31 1.77 0.91
C GLU A 15 -14.43 2.43 -0.17
N ARG A 16 -14.22 3.76 -0.11
CA ARG A 16 -13.38 4.53 -1.04
C ARG A 16 -12.09 5.07 -0.40
N ASP A 17 -11.67 4.51 0.73
CA ASP A 17 -10.49 4.98 1.45
C ASP A 17 -9.20 4.27 0.99
N GLU A 18 -8.07 4.98 1.05
CA GLU A 18 -6.73 4.48 0.77
C GLU A 18 -6.43 3.22 1.60
N ASP A 19 -6.88 3.21 2.85
CA ASP A 19 -6.78 2.07 3.76
C ASP A 19 -7.52 0.83 3.24
N SER A 20 -8.73 1.02 2.69
CA SER A 20 -9.56 -0.07 2.15
C SER A 20 -8.95 -0.67 0.89
N LEU A 21 -8.40 0.17 0.00
CA LEU A 21 -7.67 -0.30 -1.18
C LEU A 21 -6.43 -1.11 -0.76
N THR A 22 -5.65 -0.56 0.16
CA THR A 22 -4.44 -1.19 0.73
C THR A 22 -4.75 -2.55 1.32
N TRP A 23 -5.77 -2.64 2.18
CA TRP A 23 -6.21 -3.91 2.77
C TRP A 23 -6.57 -4.92 1.69
N ASN A 24 -7.47 -4.57 0.77
CA ASN A 24 -7.99 -5.53 -0.18
C ASN A 24 -6.90 -6.06 -1.12
N VAL A 25 -6.01 -5.19 -1.61
CA VAL A 25 -4.91 -5.59 -2.49
C VAL A 25 -3.92 -6.48 -1.76
N PHE A 26 -3.41 -6.05 -0.61
CA PHE A 26 -2.35 -6.82 0.06
C PHE A 26 -2.87 -8.08 0.73
N ARG A 27 -4.11 -8.09 1.25
CA ARG A 27 -4.75 -9.35 1.69
C ARG A 27 -4.98 -10.31 0.55
N TYR A 28 -5.29 -9.82 -0.65
CA TYR A 28 -5.36 -10.67 -1.84
C TYR A 28 -3.98 -11.25 -2.17
N LEU A 29 -2.93 -10.44 -2.21
CA LEU A 29 -1.57 -10.90 -2.48
C LEU A 29 -1.09 -11.95 -1.47
N GLU A 30 -1.33 -11.70 -0.19
CA GLU A 30 -0.98 -12.62 0.90
C GLU A 30 -1.72 -13.96 0.78
N ARG A 31 -3.05 -13.94 0.64
CA ARG A 31 -3.87 -15.17 0.55
C ARG A 31 -3.57 -16.03 -0.67
N ASN A 32 -3.04 -15.45 -1.74
CA ASN A 32 -2.71 -16.15 -2.98
C ASN A 32 -1.21 -16.47 -3.12
N GLY A 33 -0.41 -16.26 -2.06
CA GLY A 33 1.05 -16.51 -2.11
C GLY A 33 1.76 -15.65 -3.16
N LEU A 34 1.24 -14.46 -3.45
CA LEU A 34 1.80 -13.50 -4.40
C LEU A 34 2.69 -12.45 -3.71
N LEU A 35 2.65 -12.34 -2.38
CA LEU A 35 3.46 -11.37 -1.65
C LEU A 35 4.97 -11.64 -1.81
N ASP A 36 5.38 -12.90 -1.80
CA ASP A 36 6.77 -13.31 -2.06
C ASP A 36 7.22 -12.90 -3.47
N LYS A 37 6.34 -13.10 -4.46
CA LYS A 37 6.55 -12.72 -5.87
C LYS A 37 6.52 -11.19 -6.07
N LEU A 38 5.80 -10.46 -5.23
CA LEU A 38 5.89 -8.99 -5.20
C LEU A 38 7.29 -8.57 -4.74
N GLY A 39 7.89 -9.32 -3.81
CA GLY A 39 9.31 -9.15 -3.46
C GLY A 39 10.24 -9.28 -4.66
N ASP A 40 10.01 -10.27 -5.54
CA ASP A 40 10.76 -10.41 -6.79
C ASP A 40 10.55 -9.24 -7.76
N LEU A 41 9.33 -8.69 -7.82
CA LEU A 41 9.06 -7.47 -8.58
C LEU A 41 9.88 -6.30 -8.06
N LEU A 42 9.86 -6.07 -6.74
CA LEU A 42 10.63 -5.00 -6.10
C LEU A 42 12.12 -5.13 -6.42
N LYS A 43 12.68 -6.34 -6.28
CA LYS A 43 14.09 -6.62 -6.58
C LYS A 43 14.44 -6.40 -8.06
N ARG A 44 13.53 -6.72 -8.99
CA ARG A 44 13.74 -6.44 -10.42
C ARG A 44 13.74 -4.95 -10.73
N ASN A 45 12.83 -4.20 -10.11
CA ASN A 45 12.73 -2.75 -10.30
C ASN A 45 13.87 -2.00 -9.61
N ASN A 46 14.40 -2.55 -8.52
CA ASN A 46 15.56 -2.01 -7.82
C ASN A 46 16.58 -3.12 -7.50
N PRO A 47 17.56 -3.36 -8.38
CA PRO A 47 18.60 -4.37 -8.18
C PRO A 47 19.45 -4.18 -6.91
N ALA A 48 19.45 -3.00 -6.29
CA ALA A 48 20.17 -2.75 -5.05
C ALA A 48 19.47 -3.36 -3.82
N LEU A 49 18.16 -3.68 -3.89
CA LEU A 49 17.46 -4.35 -2.79
C LEU A 49 18.10 -5.69 -2.47
N PRO A 50 18.15 -6.14 -1.21
CA PRO A 50 18.57 -7.50 -0.90
C PRO A 50 17.62 -8.55 -1.53
N GLY A 51 18.09 -9.78 -1.66
CA GLY A 51 17.19 -10.90 -1.98
C GLY A 51 16.19 -11.07 -0.84
N LEU A 52 14.91 -10.82 -1.09
CA LEU A 52 13.89 -10.80 -0.03
C LEU A 52 13.55 -12.22 0.46
N GLY A 53 13.32 -13.17 -0.45
CA GLY A 53 12.88 -14.52 -0.09
C GLY A 53 11.40 -14.57 0.26
N PHE A 54 11.00 -15.54 1.07
CA PHE A 54 9.60 -15.69 1.50
C PHE A 54 9.26 -14.74 2.64
N SER A 55 7.98 -14.35 2.70
CA SER A 55 7.42 -13.55 3.80
C SER A 55 7.25 -14.41 5.06
N GLU A 56 7.81 -13.95 6.17
CA GLU A 56 7.72 -14.57 7.50
C GLU A 56 6.60 -13.92 8.33
N LYS A 57 6.33 -12.64 8.10
CA LYS A 57 5.27 -11.89 8.81
C LYS A 57 4.77 -10.70 8.00
N VAL A 58 3.47 -10.44 8.11
CA VAL A 58 2.81 -9.24 7.58
C VAL A 58 2.06 -8.54 8.71
N VAL A 59 2.26 -7.24 8.85
CA VAL A 59 1.66 -6.38 9.88
C VAL A 59 0.98 -5.23 9.16
N TYR A 60 -0.28 -4.96 9.50
CA TYR A 60 -1.08 -3.90 8.88
C TYR A 60 -1.37 -2.82 9.93
N TRP A 61 -0.97 -1.57 9.67
CA TRP A 61 -1.16 -0.45 10.60
C TRP A 61 -0.78 -0.79 12.04
N SER A 62 0.45 -1.27 12.22
CA SER A 62 0.97 -1.76 13.51
C SER A 62 0.33 -3.04 14.05
N VAL A 63 -0.73 -3.57 13.47
CA VAL A 63 -1.45 -4.72 14.01
C VAL A 63 -0.91 -6.02 13.45
N ASP A 64 -0.43 -6.88 14.35
CA ASP A 64 -0.17 -8.29 14.08
C ASP A 64 -1.51 -9.02 14.08
N LEU A 65 -1.96 -9.49 12.91
CA LEU A 65 -3.26 -10.15 12.76
C LEU A 65 -3.32 -11.51 13.45
N GLU A 66 -2.19 -12.20 13.64
CA GLU A 66 -2.16 -13.48 14.36
C GLU A 66 -2.47 -13.28 15.84
N ARG A 67 -2.00 -12.18 16.41
CA ARG A 67 -2.15 -11.83 17.83
C ARG A 67 -3.30 -10.86 18.10
N MET A 68 -3.84 -10.24 17.05
CA MET A 68 -4.84 -9.17 17.11
C MET A 68 -4.43 -8.04 18.08
N ALA A 69 -3.15 -7.66 18.02
CA ALA A 69 -2.53 -6.68 18.90
C ALA A 69 -1.44 -5.90 18.17
N THR A 70 -0.99 -4.78 18.76
CA THR A 70 0.17 -4.05 18.25
C THR A 70 1.38 -4.98 18.20
N TRP A 71 2.07 -5.01 17.06
CA TRP A 71 3.26 -5.83 16.90
C TRP A 71 4.37 -5.35 17.84
N GLU A 72 4.85 -6.26 18.67
CA GLU A 72 5.76 -5.96 19.78
C GLU A 72 7.09 -5.35 19.32
N SER A 73 7.68 -5.89 18.24
CA SER A 73 8.93 -5.36 17.68
C SER A 73 8.77 -3.93 17.19
N LEU A 74 7.62 -3.59 16.59
CA LEU A 74 7.33 -2.22 16.18
C LEU A 74 7.19 -1.31 17.40
N GLN A 75 6.49 -1.74 18.45
CA GLN A 75 6.39 -0.96 19.68
C GLN A 75 7.76 -0.71 20.33
N LYS A 76 8.63 -1.73 20.32
CA LYS A 76 10.00 -1.60 20.80
C LYS A 76 10.81 -0.63 19.94
N ALA A 77 10.67 -0.68 18.61
CA ALA A 77 11.32 0.25 17.69
C ALA A 77 10.88 1.70 17.90
N ARG A 78 9.59 1.94 18.11
CA ARG A 78 9.04 3.26 18.48
C ARG A 78 9.71 3.79 19.75
N ASN A 79 9.73 2.98 20.81
CA ASN A 79 10.36 3.36 22.07
C ASN A 79 11.86 3.71 21.90
N GLN A 80 12.57 2.98 21.03
CA GLN A 80 13.99 3.23 20.74
C GLN A 80 14.25 4.57 20.05
N ILE A 81 13.30 5.06 19.23
CA ILE A 81 13.40 6.37 18.59
C ILE A 81 12.71 7.48 19.40
N GLY A 82 12.37 7.19 20.65
CA GLY A 82 11.74 8.15 21.57
C GLY A 82 10.23 8.33 21.39
N GLU A 83 9.60 7.58 20.50
CA GLU A 83 8.15 7.56 20.34
C GLU A 83 7.48 6.72 21.44
N GLY A 84 6.21 7.02 21.72
CA GLY A 84 5.40 6.25 22.68
C GLY A 84 4.56 5.15 22.05
N THR A 85 3.44 4.82 22.71
CA THR A 85 2.47 3.80 22.25
C THR A 85 1.66 4.22 21.01
N LYS A 86 1.67 5.51 20.67
CA LYS A 86 0.98 6.10 19.51
C LYS A 86 1.98 6.69 18.51
N GLY A 87 3.05 5.95 18.24
CA GLY A 87 4.14 6.36 17.34
C GLY A 87 3.84 6.18 15.84
N SER A 88 4.90 6.15 15.05
CA SER A 88 4.89 5.98 13.59
C SER A 88 4.25 4.67 13.20
N GLU A 89 3.32 4.72 12.25
CA GLU A 89 2.53 3.57 11.82
C GLU A 89 2.65 3.43 10.30
N PRO A 90 3.59 2.62 9.81
CA PRO A 90 3.58 2.19 8.43
C PRO A 90 2.27 1.48 8.11
N ASP A 91 1.74 1.71 6.91
CA ASP A 91 0.53 1.01 6.45
C ASP A 91 0.75 -0.50 6.45
N ILE A 92 1.91 -0.93 5.96
CA ILE A 92 2.29 -2.34 5.93
C ILE A 92 3.75 -2.50 6.35
N VAL A 93 3.99 -3.48 7.22
CA VAL A 93 5.33 -4.02 7.45
C VAL A 93 5.35 -5.47 7.02
N VAL A 94 6.29 -5.81 6.13
CA VAL A 94 6.55 -7.20 5.73
C VAL A 94 7.93 -7.59 6.19
N VAL A 95 8.01 -8.62 7.03
CA VAL A 95 9.28 -9.25 7.40
C VAL A 95 9.48 -10.40 6.43
N PHE A 96 10.45 -10.27 5.55
CA PHE A 96 10.92 -11.35 4.69
C PHE A 96 12.13 -12.03 5.32
N GLN A 97 12.50 -13.20 4.81
CA GLN A 97 13.72 -13.90 5.23
C GLN A 97 14.96 -13.00 5.14
N GLY A 98 15.10 -12.23 4.05
CA GLY A 98 16.27 -11.42 3.76
C GLY A 98 16.18 -9.93 4.12
N ALA A 99 15.02 -9.39 4.49
CA ALA A 99 14.87 -7.98 4.84
C ALA A 99 13.60 -7.70 5.65
N VAL A 100 13.56 -6.55 6.33
CA VAL A 100 12.32 -5.92 6.79
C VAL A 100 11.94 -4.80 5.82
N VAL A 101 10.69 -4.82 5.38
CA VAL A 101 10.16 -3.89 4.39
C VAL A 101 9.06 -3.06 5.04
N LEU A 102 9.22 -1.74 5.06
CA LEU A 102 8.18 -0.78 5.45
C LEU A 102 7.55 -0.23 4.18
N ILE A 103 6.25 -0.32 4.04
CA ILE A 103 5.50 0.22 2.90
C ILE A 103 4.61 1.34 3.42
N GLU A 104 4.81 2.53 2.85
CA GLU A 104 3.88 3.64 2.97
C GLU A 104 3.09 3.73 1.68
N VAL A 105 1.78 3.80 1.80
CA VAL A 105 0.86 3.83 0.68
C VAL A 105 0.29 5.23 0.53
N LYS A 106 0.28 5.71 -0.71
CA LYS A 106 -0.28 7.01 -1.09
C LYS A 106 -1.09 6.80 -2.37
N PHE A 107 -2.39 6.96 -2.27
CA PHE A 107 -3.29 6.93 -3.41
C PHE A 107 -3.64 8.37 -3.81
N ASP A 108 -4.39 9.08 -2.97
CA ASP A 108 -4.82 10.46 -3.25
C ASP A 108 -4.19 11.49 -2.31
N SER A 109 -3.39 11.03 -1.34
CA SER A 109 -2.66 11.89 -0.42
C SER A 109 -1.26 12.24 -0.95
N ALA A 110 -0.75 13.42 -0.60
CA ALA A 110 0.60 13.82 -0.98
C ALA A 110 1.64 12.90 -0.30
N SER A 111 2.72 12.53 -1.01
CA SER A 111 3.74 11.64 -0.44
C SER A 111 4.64 12.35 0.59
N VAL A 112 4.57 13.68 0.65
CA VAL A 112 5.41 14.52 1.51
C VAL A 112 4.52 15.22 2.52
N THR A 113 4.60 14.78 3.77
CA THR A 113 3.87 15.40 4.87
C THR A 113 4.71 16.52 5.51
N PRO A 114 4.10 17.67 5.82
CA PRO A 114 4.80 18.76 6.48
C PRO A 114 5.23 18.35 7.89
N ALA A 115 6.47 18.70 8.26
CA ALA A 115 6.97 18.47 9.61
C ALA A 115 6.40 19.50 10.59
N PRO A 116 6.16 19.11 11.87
CA PRO A 116 6.02 20.08 12.93
C PRO A 116 7.30 20.92 13.05
N SER A 117 7.15 22.17 13.44
CA SER A 117 8.28 23.07 13.72
C SER A 117 8.17 23.56 15.16
N PRO A 118 9.09 23.17 16.06
CA PRO A 118 10.25 22.30 15.82
C PRO A 118 9.88 20.81 15.69
N ILE A 119 10.75 20.01 15.05
CA ILE A 119 10.71 18.55 15.16
C ILE A 119 10.85 18.15 16.63
N PRO A 120 10.06 17.17 17.13
CA PRO A 120 10.16 16.73 18.51
C PRO A 120 11.60 16.31 18.87
N SER A 121 12.10 16.84 20.00
CA SER A 121 13.49 16.69 20.43
C SER A 121 13.90 15.26 20.81
N TYR A 122 12.94 14.35 20.92
CA TYR A 122 13.22 12.92 21.15
C TYR A 122 13.69 12.21 19.88
N TYR A 123 13.46 12.76 18.67
CA TYR A 123 14.07 12.21 17.47
C TYR A 123 15.55 12.56 17.42
N ARG A 124 16.38 11.55 17.15
CA ARG A 124 17.83 11.68 17.01
C ARG A 124 18.31 10.80 15.88
N ASP A 125 19.23 11.31 15.09
CA ASP A 125 19.92 10.52 14.07
C ASP A 125 21.27 10.00 14.57
N GLU A 126 21.24 9.19 15.63
CA GLU A 126 22.46 8.63 16.24
C GLU A 126 23.15 7.60 15.33
N ARG A 127 22.47 7.16 14.26
CA ARG A 127 22.91 6.10 13.35
C ARG A 127 23.38 6.61 12.00
N GLY A 128 23.43 7.93 11.80
CA GLY A 128 23.85 8.55 10.54
C GLY A 128 23.00 8.11 9.36
N VAL A 129 21.68 8.04 9.56
CA VAL A 129 20.71 7.68 8.54
C VAL A 129 20.65 8.76 7.45
N PHE A 130 20.75 10.03 7.85
CA PHE A 130 20.54 11.17 6.97
C PHE A 130 21.83 11.93 6.67
N LYS A 131 21.87 12.50 5.46
CA LYS A 131 22.96 13.35 4.96
C LYS A 131 22.88 14.79 5.46
N LYS A 132 21.72 15.17 6.00
CA LYS A 132 21.37 16.51 6.49
C LYS A 132 20.76 16.38 7.89
N ASP A 133 20.63 17.49 8.59
CA ASP A 133 19.91 17.50 9.87
C ASP A 133 18.43 17.09 9.69
N LEU A 134 17.78 16.71 10.80
CA LEU A 134 16.39 16.21 10.77
C LEU A 134 15.41 17.26 10.23
N GLN A 135 15.60 18.55 10.53
CA GLN A 135 14.69 19.62 10.09
C GLN A 135 14.76 19.79 8.57
N SER A 136 15.97 19.82 8.01
CA SER A 136 16.20 19.86 6.57
C SER A 136 15.69 18.59 5.87
N THR A 137 15.90 17.43 6.49
CA THR A 137 15.48 16.12 5.96
C THR A 137 13.95 16.03 5.87
N ALA A 138 13.24 16.45 6.91
CA ALA A 138 11.79 16.40 6.97
C ALA A 138 11.08 17.53 6.19
N GLY A 139 11.85 18.44 5.56
CA GLY A 139 11.30 19.54 4.80
C GLY A 139 10.49 19.09 3.59
N VAL A 140 9.54 19.93 3.17
CA VAL A 140 8.64 19.66 2.02
C VAL A 140 9.39 19.52 0.68
N ASN A 141 10.56 20.13 0.56
CA ASN A 141 11.44 20.01 -0.61
C ASN A 141 12.42 18.82 -0.51
N SER A 142 12.34 18.04 0.58
CA SER A 142 13.17 16.87 0.86
C SER A 142 12.27 15.64 0.89
N ILE A 143 12.39 14.72 1.86
CA ILE A 143 11.59 13.48 1.91
C ILE A 143 10.32 13.59 2.75
N GLY A 144 10.13 14.69 3.47
CA GLY A 144 8.98 14.88 4.35
C GLY A 144 9.12 14.18 5.71
N TYR A 145 8.21 14.53 6.61
CA TYR A 145 8.28 14.12 8.01
C TYR A 145 8.01 12.62 8.21
N GLU A 146 7.04 12.07 7.49
CA GLU A 146 6.65 10.67 7.60
C GLU A 146 7.77 9.72 7.16
N LEU A 147 8.35 9.92 5.97
CA LEU A 147 9.47 9.09 5.51
C LEU A 147 10.69 9.25 6.41
N MET A 148 10.99 10.45 6.91
CA MET A 148 12.06 10.62 7.91
C MET A 148 11.81 9.73 9.13
N ARG A 149 10.60 9.72 9.68
CA ARG A 149 10.27 8.85 10.82
C ARG A 149 10.39 7.37 10.46
N PHE A 150 10.01 6.99 9.25
CA PHE A 150 10.05 5.58 8.82
C PHE A 150 11.48 5.08 8.62
N PHE A 151 12.39 5.92 8.15
CA PHE A 151 13.80 5.56 8.10
C PHE A 151 14.38 5.36 9.51
N LEU A 152 14.05 6.23 10.48
CA LEU A 152 14.47 6.05 11.87
C LEU A 152 13.87 4.77 12.50
N LEU A 153 12.56 4.58 12.31
CA LEU A 153 11.82 3.42 12.82
C LEU A 153 12.31 2.11 12.19
N GLY A 154 12.49 2.12 10.87
CA GLY A 154 12.99 1.00 10.11
C GLY A 154 14.40 0.62 10.50
N GLU A 155 15.25 1.59 10.80
CA GLU A 155 16.62 1.32 11.27
C GLU A 155 16.62 0.65 12.65
N ALA A 156 15.73 1.07 13.56
CA ALA A 156 15.52 0.39 14.83
C ALA A 156 15.01 -1.07 14.62
N LEU A 157 14.10 -1.30 13.68
CA LEU A 157 13.65 -2.65 13.31
C LEU A 157 14.77 -3.49 12.68
N LYS A 158 15.59 -2.90 11.82
CA LYS A 158 16.75 -3.52 11.15
C LYS A 158 17.68 -4.15 12.19
N GLU A 159 18.02 -3.39 13.23
CA GLU A 159 18.88 -3.85 14.34
C GLU A 159 18.22 -4.95 15.16
N GLN A 160 16.95 -4.76 15.52
CA GLN A 160 16.20 -5.73 16.33
C GLN A 160 16.06 -7.09 15.63
N LEU A 161 15.80 -7.08 14.33
CA LEU A 161 15.55 -8.28 13.54
C LEU A 161 16.81 -8.83 12.86
N ARG A 162 17.92 -8.08 12.89
CA ARG A 162 19.17 -8.38 12.19
C ARG A 162 18.97 -8.65 10.69
N LYS A 163 18.11 -7.86 10.07
CA LYS A 163 17.74 -7.93 8.65
C LYS A 163 17.89 -6.56 8.02
N PRO A 164 18.45 -6.41 6.81
CA PRO A 164 18.44 -5.16 6.06
C PRO A 164 17.06 -4.49 6.01
N LEU A 165 17.05 -3.16 5.90
CA LEU A 165 15.85 -2.35 5.76
C LEU A 165 15.59 -2.01 4.29
N ALA A 166 14.34 -2.15 3.86
CA ALA A 166 13.83 -1.45 2.69
C ALA A 166 12.63 -0.58 3.07
N VAL A 167 12.63 0.67 2.62
CA VAL A 167 11.47 1.57 2.70
C VAL A 167 10.87 1.71 1.31
N ILE A 168 9.59 1.44 1.17
CA ILE A 168 8.87 1.47 -0.11
C ILE A 168 7.78 2.54 -0.02
N SER A 169 7.75 3.44 -1.00
CA SER A 169 6.58 4.30 -1.23
C SER A 169 5.75 3.70 -2.37
N LEU A 170 4.52 3.29 -2.07
CA LEU A 170 3.54 2.85 -3.06
C LEU A 170 2.65 4.05 -3.45
N THR A 171 2.80 4.53 -4.67
CA THR A 171 2.17 5.78 -5.15
C THR A 171 1.32 5.57 -6.41
N GLN A 172 0.53 6.57 -6.81
CA GLN A 172 0.03 6.63 -8.19
C GLN A 172 1.20 6.86 -9.18
N ASP A 173 1.04 6.43 -10.43
CA ASP A 173 2.10 6.44 -11.45
C ASP A 173 2.74 7.83 -11.65
N SER A 174 1.94 8.90 -11.61
CA SER A 174 2.38 10.29 -11.80
C SER A 174 2.78 11.00 -10.50
N LEU A 175 2.41 10.48 -9.33
CA LEU A 175 2.60 11.16 -8.06
C LEU A 175 4.07 11.08 -7.61
N ASP A 176 4.67 12.24 -7.32
CA ASP A 176 6.00 12.34 -6.70
C ASP A 176 7.11 11.56 -7.45
N ALA A 177 7.13 11.69 -8.78
CA ALA A 177 8.09 10.98 -9.64
C ALA A 177 9.57 11.24 -9.29
N ASP A 178 9.88 12.36 -8.64
CA ASP A 178 11.23 12.73 -8.21
C ASP A 178 11.58 12.28 -6.76
N LEU A 179 10.66 11.64 -6.04
CA LEU A 179 10.84 11.27 -4.64
C LEU A 179 12.03 10.35 -4.42
N ALA A 180 12.26 9.37 -5.31
CA ALA A 180 13.43 8.50 -5.24
C ALA A 180 14.76 9.29 -5.33
N ARG A 181 14.81 10.35 -6.15
CA ARG A 181 15.95 11.26 -6.22
C ARG A 181 16.12 12.03 -4.91
N ARG A 182 15.04 12.60 -4.36
CA ARG A 182 15.07 13.31 -3.07
C ARG A 182 15.50 12.41 -1.91
N VAL A 183 15.05 11.15 -1.89
CA VAL A 183 15.51 10.15 -0.91
C VAL A 183 17.01 9.87 -1.07
N ASN A 184 17.49 9.66 -2.30
CA ASN A 184 18.92 9.49 -2.55
C ASN A 184 19.75 10.70 -2.10
N GLU A 185 19.22 11.93 -2.20
CA GLU A 185 19.90 13.15 -1.75
C GLU A 185 19.87 13.35 -0.23
N ALA A 186 18.86 12.81 0.46
CA ALA A 186 18.65 13.01 1.89
C ALA A 186 19.15 11.85 2.78
N VAL A 187 19.20 10.62 2.27
CA VAL A 187 19.47 9.41 3.04
C VAL A 187 20.77 8.74 2.59
N HIS A 188 21.55 8.23 3.54
CA HIS A 188 22.65 7.31 3.26
C HIS A 188 22.09 5.92 2.94
N LEU A 189 21.86 5.63 1.67
CA LEU A 189 21.42 4.32 1.19
C LEU A 189 22.62 3.41 0.87
N ASP A 190 22.47 2.12 1.16
CA ASP A 190 23.44 1.07 0.91
C ASP A 190 22.74 -0.31 0.84
N VAL A 191 23.50 -1.40 0.92
CA VAL A 191 22.97 -2.77 0.91
C VAL A 191 22.18 -3.15 2.17
N ALA A 192 22.38 -2.43 3.28
CA ALA A 192 21.67 -2.62 4.54
C ALA A 192 20.46 -1.70 4.67
N ARG A 193 20.38 -0.62 3.88
CA ARG A 193 19.30 0.36 3.87
C ARG A 193 18.96 0.80 2.45
N CYS A 194 17.83 0.34 1.95
CA CYS A 194 17.38 0.63 0.59
C CYS A 194 16.07 1.44 0.57
N TYR A 195 15.83 2.10 -0.55
CA TYR A 195 14.57 2.73 -0.87
C TYR A 195 14.10 2.30 -2.26
N ALA A 196 12.81 2.05 -2.45
CA ALA A 196 12.25 1.96 -3.79
C ALA A 196 10.87 2.64 -3.86
N ARG A 197 10.53 3.11 -5.06
CA ARG A 197 9.18 3.54 -5.39
C ARG A 197 8.50 2.40 -6.14
N LEU A 198 7.29 2.07 -5.73
CA LEU A 198 6.39 1.17 -6.42
C LEU A 198 5.15 1.96 -6.81
N THR A 199 4.51 1.62 -7.92
CA THR A 199 3.25 2.26 -8.30
C THR A 199 2.07 1.29 -8.29
N TRP A 200 0.88 1.84 -8.08
CA TRP A 200 -0.35 1.05 -8.19
C TRP A 200 -0.53 0.44 -9.58
N GLY A 201 -0.11 1.14 -10.64
CA GLY A 201 -0.09 0.59 -12.00
C GLY A 201 0.83 -0.62 -12.15
N GLU A 202 2.00 -0.63 -11.49
CA GLU A 202 2.90 -1.78 -11.45
C GLU A 202 2.32 -2.95 -10.67
N VAL A 203 1.72 -2.69 -9.50
CA VAL A 203 1.02 -3.72 -8.69
C VAL A 203 -0.12 -4.35 -9.49
N TYR A 204 -0.91 -3.54 -10.18
CA TYR A 204 -2.00 -4.02 -11.04
C TYR A 204 -1.47 -4.94 -12.15
N LYS A 205 -0.47 -4.48 -12.92
CA LYS A 205 0.15 -5.29 -14.00
C LYS A 205 0.72 -6.60 -13.47
N PHE A 206 1.31 -6.57 -12.29
CA PHE A 206 1.84 -7.75 -11.62
C PHE A 206 0.73 -8.76 -11.27
N ILE A 207 -0.38 -8.29 -10.70
CA ILE A 207 -1.54 -9.14 -10.37
C ILE A 207 -2.14 -9.74 -11.64
N ASP A 208 -2.36 -8.93 -12.68
CA ASP A 208 -2.93 -9.33 -13.97
C ASP A 208 -2.08 -10.40 -14.67
N ALA A 209 -0.75 -10.19 -14.71
CA ALA A 209 0.19 -11.17 -15.26
C ALA A 209 0.23 -12.48 -14.47
N SER A 210 0.03 -12.42 -13.14
CA SER A 210 0.01 -13.59 -12.27
C SER A 210 -1.22 -14.47 -12.53
N MET A 211 -2.34 -13.87 -12.94
CA MET A 211 -3.60 -14.58 -13.22
C MET A 211 -3.64 -15.21 -14.59
N THR A 212 -3.06 -14.55 -15.59
CA THR A 212 -2.99 -15.09 -16.95
C THR A 212 -2.27 -16.45 -16.97
N ARG A 213 -1.34 -16.67 -16.04
CA ARG A 213 -0.62 -17.93 -15.87
C ARG A 213 -1.42 -19.05 -15.20
N ILE A 214 -2.56 -18.74 -14.57
CA ILE A 214 -3.42 -19.68 -13.84
C ILE A 214 -4.57 -20.21 -14.73
N SER A 215 -4.81 -19.59 -15.91
CA SER A 215 -5.87 -20.03 -16.82
C SER A 215 -5.60 -21.44 -17.40
N PRO A 216 -6.57 -22.38 -17.34
CA PRO A 216 -6.29 -23.80 -17.53
C PRO A 216 -5.97 -24.14 -18.98
N ARG A 217 -4.87 -24.87 -19.19
CA ARG A 217 -4.52 -25.47 -20.49
C ARG A 217 -5.49 -26.56 -20.97
N ASN A 218 -6.49 -26.99 -20.19
CA ASN A 218 -7.46 -28.00 -20.61
C ASN A 218 -8.87 -27.65 -20.11
N GLY A 219 -9.81 -27.53 -21.05
CA GLY A 219 -11.14 -26.98 -20.84
C GLY A 219 -11.98 -27.71 -19.79
N LYS A 220 -12.15 -27.06 -18.63
CA LYS A 220 -13.33 -27.02 -17.76
C LYS A 220 -12.96 -26.17 -16.53
N ALA A 221 -13.04 -24.85 -16.67
CA ALA A 221 -12.86 -23.96 -15.54
C ALA A 221 -14.13 -23.97 -14.68
N SER A 222 -14.07 -24.61 -13.50
CA SER A 222 -15.02 -24.32 -12.43
C SER A 222 -14.64 -22.98 -11.81
N ILE A 223 -15.50 -21.98 -11.97
CA ILE A 223 -15.33 -20.68 -11.32
C ILE A 223 -15.68 -20.90 -9.83
N ASP A 224 -14.67 -21.01 -8.98
CA ASP A 224 -14.87 -20.96 -7.53
C ASP A 224 -15.17 -19.51 -7.07
N GLY A 225 -15.77 -19.37 -5.89
CA GLY A 225 -16.26 -18.10 -5.36
C GLY A 225 -15.17 -17.04 -5.12
N SER A 226 -13.88 -17.41 -5.11
CA SER A 226 -12.76 -16.48 -4.96
C SER A 226 -12.63 -15.54 -6.16
N ASN A 227 -13.09 -15.98 -7.35
CA ASN A 227 -13.08 -15.16 -8.56
C ASN A 227 -14.11 -14.02 -8.56
N CYS A 228 -15.19 -14.10 -7.77
CA CYS A 228 -16.24 -13.06 -7.73
C CYS A 228 -15.81 -11.83 -6.92
N HIS A 229 -15.18 -12.02 -5.76
CA HIS A 229 -14.54 -10.93 -5.01
C HIS A 229 -13.42 -10.26 -5.82
N PHE A 230 -12.74 -11.05 -6.66
CA PHE A 230 -11.67 -10.56 -7.51
C PHE A 230 -12.17 -9.69 -8.67
N LEU A 231 -13.28 -10.02 -9.32
CA LEU A 231 -13.86 -9.16 -10.37
C LEU A 231 -14.25 -7.78 -9.83
N PHE A 232 -14.72 -7.72 -8.57
CA PHE A 232 -14.98 -6.46 -7.89
C PHE A 232 -13.69 -5.69 -7.59
N LEU A 233 -12.66 -6.36 -7.07
CA LEU A 233 -11.35 -5.75 -6.81
C LEU A 233 -10.67 -5.27 -8.10
N TRP A 234 -10.76 -6.05 -9.18
CA TRP A 234 -10.26 -5.73 -10.51
C TRP A 234 -11.01 -4.53 -11.09
N PHE A 235 -12.33 -4.47 -10.93
CA PHE A 235 -13.11 -3.30 -11.31
C PHE A 235 -12.73 -2.08 -10.47
N LEU A 236 -12.58 -2.22 -9.15
CA LEU A 236 -12.23 -1.13 -8.25
C LEU A 236 -10.86 -0.56 -8.61
N ILE A 237 -9.85 -1.41 -8.76
CA ILE A 237 -8.49 -1.01 -9.13
C ILE A 237 -8.48 -0.40 -10.53
N ARG A 238 -9.13 -1.03 -11.52
CA ARG A 238 -9.18 -0.49 -12.88
C ARG A 238 -9.95 0.83 -12.95
N TYR A 239 -11.05 0.97 -12.22
CA TYR A 239 -11.82 2.21 -12.16
C TYR A 239 -11.01 3.33 -11.50
N LEU A 240 -10.44 3.06 -10.31
CA LEU A 240 -9.65 4.02 -9.55
C LEU A 240 -8.34 4.41 -10.24
N ILE A 241 -7.65 3.48 -10.91
CA ILE A 241 -6.36 3.76 -11.59
C ILE A 241 -6.56 4.32 -13.00
N THR A 242 -7.50 3.80 -13.78
CA THR A 242 -7.63 4.14 -15.22
C THR A 242 -8.50 5.37 -15.46
N PHE A 243 -9.41 5.67 -14.53
CA PHE A 243 -10.19 6.89 -14.52
C PHE A 243 -9.80 7.69 -13.28
N PRO A 244 -8.64 8.40 -13.29
CA PRO A 244 -8.43 9.42 -12.28
C PRO A 244 -9.65 10.34 -12.33
N LEU A 245 -10.17 10.72 -11.17
CA LEU A 245 -11.21 11.75 -11.03
C LEU A 245 -10.65 13.05 -11.64
N GLN A 246 -10.68 13.17 -12.97
CA GLN A 246 -10.84 14.46 -13.60
C GLN A 246 -12.15 14.97 -13.03
N SER A 247 -12.10 16.14 -12.39
CA SER A 247 -13.30 16.92 -12.10
C SER A 247 -14.16 16.89 -13.36
N SER A 248 -15.20 16.08 -13.35
CA SER A 248 -16.08 15.88 -14.50
C SER A 248 -16.99 17.10 -14.57
N LEU A 249 -16.40 18.22 -14.95
CA LEU A 249 -17.12 19.38 -15.39
C LEU A 249 -17.88 18.95 -16.65
N ALA A 250 -19.20 19.03 -16.60
CA ALA A 250 -20.01 18.94 -17.81
C ALA A 250 -19.54 19.99 -18.84
N PRO A 251 -19.83 19.81 -20.15
CA PRO A 251 -19.64 20.89 -21.12
C PRO A 251 -20.41 22.12 -20.62
N GLY A 252 -19.69 23.13 -20.13
CA GLY A 252 -20.28 24.29 -19.43
C GLY A 252 -19.76 24.56 -18.01
N GLY A 253 -18.88 23.73 -17.45
CA GLY A 253 -18.20 24.04 -16.19
C GLY A 253 -19.07 23.89 -14.93
N VAL A 254 -20.20 23.17 -15.03
CA VAL A 254 -21.08 22.92 -13.88
C VAL A 254 -20.70 21.58 -13.25
N GLU A 255 -20.43 21.61 -11.94
CA GLU A 255 -20.25 20.38 -11.15
C GLU A 255 -21.53 19.55 -11.16
N LEU A 256 -21.41 18.27 -11.52
CA LEU A 256 -22.53 17.34 -11.45
C LEU A 256 -22.92 17.11 -9.98
N PRO A 257 -24.21 17.12 -9.63
CA PRO A 257 -24.67 16.71 -8.31
C PRO A 257 -24.17 15.29 -7.98
N ALA A 258 -23.79 15.05 -6.72
CA ALA A 258 -23.24 13.76 -6.28
C ALA A 258 -24.09 12.53 -6.71
N ARG A 259 -25.42 12.67 -6.74
CA ARG A 259 -26.35 11.62 -7.19
C ARG A 259 -26.27 11.30 -8.68
N GLU A 260 -25.96 12.29 -9.53
CA GLU A 260 -25.78 12.07 -10.97
C GLU A 260 -24.43 11.43 -11.27
N LEU A 261 -23.39 11.79 -10.50
CA LEU A 261 -22.10 11.12 -10.55
C LEU A 261 -22.22 9.65 -10.13
N GLU A 262 -22.95 9.37 -9.04
CA GLU A 262 -23.27 8.01 -8.59
C GLU A 262 -24.03 7.22 -9.66
N ALA A 263 -25.07 7.79 -10.26
CA ALA A 263 -25.83 7.13 -11.33
C ALA A 263 -25.00 6.89 -12.60
N ASP A 264 -24.04 7.75 -12.93
CA ASP A 264 -23.13 7.55 -14.06
C ASP A 264 -22.08 6.47 -13.75
N VAL A 265 -21.57 6.41 -12.51
CA VAL A 265 -20.68 5.35 -12.02
C VAL A 265 -21.39 3.99 -12.07
N GLU A 266 -22.62 3.90 -11.55
CA GLU A 266 -23.42 2.67 -11.58
C GLU A 266 -23.73 2.23 -13.02
N ARG A 267 -24.05 3.17 -13.91
CA ARG A 267 -24.34 2.87 -15.32
C ARG A 267 -23.09 2.39 -16.06
N LYS A 268 -21.93 2.98 -15.80
CA LYS A 268 -20.64 2.54 -16.35
C LYS A 268 -20.18 1.21 -15.76
N PHE A 269 -20.45 0.97 -14.48
CA PHE A 269 -20.25 -0.32 -13.81
C PHE A 269 -21.09 -1.42 -14.46
N ASP A 270 -22.40 -1.20 -14.64
CA ASP A 270 -23.31 -2.18 -15.25
C ASP A 270 -22.94 -2.46 -16.72
N LEU A 271 -22.60 -1.42 -17.51
CA LEU A 271 -22.17 -1.58 -18.90
C LEU A 271 -20.86 -2.37 -19.03
N SER A 272 -19.88 -2.10 -18.17
CA SER A 272 -18.60 -2.83 -18.17
C SER A 272 -18.75 -4.26 -17.64
N LEU A 273 -19.62 -4.50 -16.66
CA LEU A 273 -19.94 -5.83 -16.15
C LEU A 273 -20.58 -6.70 -17.24
N ARG A 274 -21.54 -6.14 -17.97
CA ARG A 274 -22.23 -6.83 -19.08
C ARG A 274 -21.34 -7.12 -20.27
N SER A 275 -20.33 -6.28 -20.55
CA SER A 275 -19.39 -6.50 -21.65
C SER A 275 -18.27 -7.50 -21.31
N SER A 276 -18.00 -7.72 -20.02
CA SER A 276 -16.82 -8.49 -19.56
C SER A 276 -17.15 -9.87 -19.00
N LEU A 277 -18.38 -10.08 -18.52
CA LEU A 277 -18.80 -11.32 -17.88
C LEU A 277 -19.76 -12.12 -18.74
N THR A 278 -19.57 -13.43 -18.78
CA THR A 278 -20.56 -14.33 -19.36
C THR A 278 -21.82 -14.36 -18.47
N PRO A 279 -23.02 -14.57 -19.03
CA PRO A 279 -24.29 -14.54 -18.29
C PRO A 279 -24.33 -15.36 -16.98
N PRO A 280 -23.68 -16.54 -16.88
CA PRO A 280 -23.65 -17.33 -15.64
C PRO A 280 -22.89 -16.66 -14.48
N VAL A 281 -21.88 -15.83 -14.78
CA VAL A 281 -21.05 -15.15 -13.77
C VAL A 281 -21.78 -13.91 -13.24
N LEU A 282 -22.47 -13.18 -14.13
CA LEU A 282 -23.30 -12.03 -13.77
C LEU A 282 -24.44 -12.44 -12.81
N LEU A 283 -25.12 -13.56 -13.11
CA LEU A 283 -26.21 -14.08 -12.28
C LEU A 283 -25.74 -14.50 -10.88
N ARG A 284 -24.54 -15.08 -10.76
CA ARG A 284 -23.95 -15.43 -9.45
C ARG A 284 -23.48 -14.20 -8.67
N PHE A 285 -22.96 -13.18 -9.34
CA PHE A 285 -22.59 -11.92 -8.70
C PHE A 285 -23.82 -11.23 -8.11
N CYS A 286 -24.89 -11.06 -8.90
CA CYS A 286 -26.16 -10.47 -8.45
C CYS A 286 -26.91 -11.34 -7.41
N SER A 287 -26.67 -12.66 -7.37
CA SER A 287 -27.22 -13.51 -6.28
C SER A 287 -26.44 -13.39 -4.98
N THR A 288 -25.13 -13.12 -5.06
CA THR A 288 -24.23 -13.00 -3.90
C THR A 288 -24.31 -11.60 -3.29
N TYR A 289 -24.60 -10.58 -4.11
CA TYR A 289 -24.77 -9.19 -3.69
C TYR A 289 -26.11 -8.63 -4.19
N PRO A 290 -27.21 -8.87 -3.47
CA PRO A 290 -28.57 -8.53 -3.90
C PRO A 290 -28.80 -7.03 -4.12
N GLN A 291 -27.96 -6.18 -3.53
CA GLN A 291 -28.00 -4.72 -3.68
C GLN A 291 -27.58 -4.24 -5.08
N TYR A 292 -27.03 -5.13 -5.93
CA TYR A 292 -26.65 -4.84 -7.32
C TYR A 292 -27.53 -5.60 -8.33
N LYS A 293 -28.78 -5.91 -7.97
CA LYS A 293 -29.80 -6.44 -8.88
C LYS A 293 -30.58 -5.33 -9.56
#